data_AF-A0A2V6V6X1-F1
#
_entry.id   AF-A0A2V6V6X1-F1
#
_cell.length_a   1.000
_cell.length_b   1.000
_cell.length_c   1.000
_cell.angle_alpha   90.00
_cell.angle_beta   90.00
_cell.angle_gamma   90.00
#
_symmetry.space_group_name_H-M   'P 1'
#
loop_
_entity.id
_entity.type
_entity.pdbx_description
1 polymer ?
#
loop_
_entity_poly.entity_id
_entity_poly.type
_entity_poly.pdbx_seq_one_letter_code
_entity_poly.pdbx_strand_id
1 'polypeptide(L)' 'MSVSVEAEVVTVYLALDGGIHHARCSQRLTLHGQRGGLELDFYCLTCAETVTIPFCVLSRIPVADAV' A
#
# COMPACT_ATOMS: atom_id res chain seq x y z
N MET A 1 14.39 -12.16 13.86
CA MET A 1 14.41 -11.89 12.41
C MET A 1 13.73 -10.56 12.19
N SER A 2 14.50 -9.48 12.07
CA SER A 2 13.97 -8.15 11.71
C SER A 2 13.85 -8.10 10.19
N VAL A 3 12.65 -8.29 9.67
CA VAL A 3 12.36 -7.93 8.29
C VAL A 3 12.46 -6.41 8.22
N SER A 4 13.40 -5.90 7.43
CA SER A 4 13.57 -4.47 7.23
C SER A 4 12.29 -3.90 6.61
N VAL A 5 11.52 -3.18 7.43
CA VAL A 5 10.23 -2.58 7.09
C VAL A 5 10.33 -1.63 5.87
N GLU A 6 11.54 -1.19 5.50
CA GLU A 6 11.77 -0.35 4.32
C GLU A 6 11.50 -1.05 2.99
N ALA A 7 11.69 -2.38 2.87
CA ALA A 7 11.51 -3.07 1.60
C ALA A 7 10.02 -3.29 1.23
N GLU A 8 9.12 -3.29 2.22
CA GLU A 8 7.70 -3.62 2.03
C GLU A 8 6.87 -2.39 1.57
N VAL A 9 7.28 -1.18 2.00
CA VAL A 9 6.59 0.09 1.66
C VAL A 9 6.79 0.49 0.19
N VAL A 10 7.73 -0.13 -0.53
CA VAL A 10 8.02 0.18 -1.95
C VAL A 10 6.94 -0.33 -2.91
N THR A 11 5.99 -1.14 -2.42
CA THR A 11 4.90 -1.70 -3.25
C THR A 11 3.75 -0.73 -3.49
N VAL A 12 3.67 0.37 -2.74
CA VAL A 12 2.53 1.30 -2.79
C VAL A 12 2.93 2.76 -2.71
N TYR A 13 2.05 3.63 -3.18
CA TYR A 13 2.15 5.08 -3.01
C TYR A 13 0.77 5.71 -2.80
N LEU A 14 0.72 6.89 -2.19
CA LEU A 14 -0.47 7.73 -2.11
C LEU A 14 -0.56 8.59 -3.38
N ALA A 15 -1.61 8.43 -4.17
CA ALA A 15 -1.84 9.27 -5.33
C ALA A 15 -2.59 10.56 -4.95
N LEU A 16 -2.61 11.52 -5.89
CA LEU A 16 -3.30 12.80 -5.72
C LEU A 16 -4.83 12.66 -5.60
N ASP A 17 -5.39 11.51 -5.97
CA ASP A 17 -6.80 11.16 -5.75
C ASP A 17 -7.10 10.77 -4.29
N GLY A 18 -6.10 10.84 -3.40
CA GLY A 18 -6.18 10.47 -1.98
C GLY A 18 -6.24 8.96 -1.73
N GLY A 19 -6.08 8.13 -2.76
CA GLY A 19 -6.06 6.68 -2.66
C GLY A 19 -4.65 6.11 -2.56
N ILE A 20 -4.56 4.88 -2.06
CA ILE A 20 -3.35 4.06 -2.13
C ILE A 20 -3.36 3.33 -3.48
N HIS A 21 -2.26 3.46 -4.23
CA HIS A 21 -2.07 2.85 -5.54
C HIS A 21 -0.94 1.82 -5.50
N HIS A 22 -1.08 0.81 -6.34
CA HIS A 22 -0.06 -0.21 -6.52
C HIS A 22 1.09 0.34 -7.36
N ALA A 23 2.32 0.35 -6.83
CA ALA A 23 3.48 0.91 -7.53
C ALA A 23 3.76 0.24 -8.88
N ARG A 24 3.50 -1.07 -8.98
CA ARG A 24 3.71 -1.84 -10.22
C ARG A 24 2.65 -1.60 -11.30
N CYS A 25 1.38 -1.49 -10.91
CA CYS A 25 0.27 -1.37 -11.86
C CYS A 25 -0.16 0.07 -12.11
N SER A 26 0.24 1.00 -11.23
CA SER A 26 -0.25 2.39 -11.20
C SER A 26 -1.77 2.45 -11.18
N GLN A 27 -2.41 1.52 -10.47
CA GLN A 27 -3.85 1.44 -10.29
C GLN A 27 -4.20 1.52 -8.81
N ARG A 28 -5.38 2.07 -8.52
CA ARG A 28 -5.91 2.19 -7.17
C ARG A 28 -6.14 0.80 -6.58
N LEU A 29 -5.68 0.61 -5.35
CA LEU A 29 -5.94 -0.59 -4.58
C LEU A 29 -7.32 -0.54 -3.91
N THR A 30 -7.97 -1.69 -3.82
CA THR A 30 -9.25 -1.83 -3.12
C THR A 30 -9.00 -2.37 -1.71
N LEU A 31 -9.52 -1.68 -0.68
CA LEU A 31 -9.48 -2.18 0.69
C LEU A 31 -10.36 -3.43 0.80
N HIS A 32 -9.76 -4.54 1.23
CA HIS A 32 -10.42 -5.83 1.34
C HIS A 32 -10.67 -6.23 2.80
N GLY A 33 -9.86 -5.75 3.74
CA GLY A 33 -10.06 -6.04 5.15
C GLY A 33 -9.04 -5.39 6.08
N GLN A 34 -9.20 -5.67 7.37
CA GLN A 34 -8.31 -5.24 8.44
C GLN A 34 -8.02 -6.43 9.35
N ARG A 35 -6.75 -6.60 9.75
CA ARG A 35 -6.32 -7.66 10.66
C ARG A 35 -5.95 -7.08 12.01
N GLY A 36 -6.70 -7.45 13.05
CA GLY A 36 -6.39 -7.13 14.44
C GLY A 36 -6.27 -5.63 14.77
N GLY A 37 -6.71 -4.72 13.89
CA GLY A 37 -6.47 -3.29 14.05
C GLY A 37 -5.02 -2.86 13.86
N LEU A 38 -4.18 -3.72 13.27
CA LEU A 38 -2.74 -3.50 13.08
C LEU A 38 -2.34 -3.45 11.62
N GLU A 39 -3.10 -4.10 10.73
CA GLU A 39 -2.81 -4.16 9.30
C GLU A 39 -4.07 -3.96 8.47
N LEU A 40 -3.89 -3.39 7.29
CA LEU A 40 -4.90 -3.24 6.24
C LEU A 40 -4.53 -4.16 5.07
N ASP A 41 -5.49 -4.94 4.58
CA ASP A 41 -5.34 -5.77 3.40
C ASP A 41 -5.96 -5.06 2.19
N PHE A 42 -5.18 -4.93 1.14
CA PHE A 42 -5.55 -4.34 -0.13
C PHE A 42 -5.44 -5.36 -1.25
N TYR A 43 -6.24 -5.18 -2.30
CA TYR A 43 -6.21 -6.03 -3.49
C TYR A 43 -6.06 -5.20 -4.76
N CYS A 44 -5.13 -5.60 -5.62
CA CYS A 44 -4.96 -5.04 -6.95
C CYS A 44 -5.81 -5.83 -7.96
N LEU A 45 -6.85 -5.19 -8.49
CA LEU A 45 -7.74 -5.82 -9.49
C LEU A 45 -7.05 -6.06 -10.84
N THR A 46 -5.89 -5.45 -11.09
CA THR A 46 -5.16 -5.60 -12.37
C THR A 46 -4.28 -6.84 -12.38
N CYS A 47 -3.53 -7.09 -11.31
CA CYS A 47 -2.57 -8.21 -11.24
C CYS A 47 -2.95 -9.30 -10.23
N ALA A 48 -4.09 -9.18 -9.57
CA ALA A 48 -4.58 -10.10 -8.55
C ALA A 48 -3.67 -10.23 -7.32
N GLU A 49 -2.80 -9.26 -7.08
CA GLU A 49 -1.89 -9.24 -5.94
C GLU A 49 -2.59 -8.70 -4.69
N THR A 50 -2.29 -9.32 -3.54
CA THR A 50 -2.71 -8.82 -2.23
C THR A 50 -1.55 -8.06 -1.59
N VAL A 51 -1.83 -6.86 -1.10
CA VAL A 51 -0.86 -6.02 -0.40
C VAL A 51 -1.34 -5.82 1.02
N THR A 52 -0.56 -6.24 2.01
CA THR A 52 -0.84 -6.00 3.42
C THR A 52 0.01 -4.83 3.90
N ILE A 53 -0.62 -3.85 4.56
CA ILE A 53 0.04 -2.62 5.02
C ILE A 53 -0.17 -2.47 6.53
N PRO A 54 0.90 -2.50 7.35
CA PRO A 54 0.80 -2.18 8.77
C PRO A 54 0.39 -0.72 9.02
N PHE A 55 -0.47 -0.46 10.01
CA PHE A 55 -0.87 0.91 10.38
C PHE A 55 0.33 1.80 10.73
N CYS A 56 1.37 1.21 11.33
CA CYS A 56 2.56 1.95 11.75
C CYS A 56 3.40 2.51 10.59
N VAL A 57 3.16 2.09 9.34
CA VAL A 57 3.88 2.58 8.16
C VAL A 57 3.05 3.50 7.27
N LEU A 58 1.76 3.70 7.54
CA LEU A 58 0.87 4.52 6.69
C LEU A 58 1.40 5.94 6.48
N SER A 59 1.96 6.55 7.53
CA SER A 59 2.54 7.91 7.46
C SER A 59 3.85 7.99 6.67
N ARG A 60 4.43 6.84 6.30
CA ARG A 60 5.67 6.73 5.54
C ARG A 60 5.44 6.30 4.09
N ILE A 61 4.19 6.04 3.68
CA ILE A 61 3.87 5.72 2.30
C ILE A 61 4.25 6.92 1.43
N PRO A 62 5.06 6.73 0.37
CA PRO A 62 5.46 7.82 -0.51
C PRO A 62 4.23 8.43 -1.19
N VAL A 63 4.22 9.75 -1.36
CA VAL A 63 3.19 10.46 -2.13
C VAL A 63 3.70 10.58 -3.57
N ALA A 64 2.86 10.32 -4.56
CA ALA A 64 3.20 10.60 -5.95
C ALA A 64 3.38 12.12 -6.14
N ASP A 65 4.58 12.53 -6.54
CA ASP A 65 4.80 13.91 -6.96
C ASP A 65 4.04 14.19 -8.26
N ALA A 66 3.32 15.31 -8.28
CA ALA A 66 2.81 15.89 -9.51
C ALA A 66 4.00 16.46 -10.29
N VAL A 67 4.64 15.63 -11.11
CA VAL A 67 5.65 16.10 -12.09
C VAL A 67 4.94 16.69 -13.30
#